data_AF-A0A7V3L304-F1
#
_entry.id   AF-A0A7V3L304-F1
#
_cell.length_a   1.000
_cell.length_b   1.000
_cell.length_c   1.000
_cell.angle_alpha   90.00
_cell.angle_beta   90.00
_cell.angle_gamma   90.00
#
_symmetry.space_group_name_H-M   'P 1'
#
loop_
_entity.id
_entity.type
_entity.pdbx_description
1 polymer ?
#
loop_
_entity_poly.entity_id
_entity_poly.type
_entity_poly.pdbx_seq_one_letter_code
_entity_poly.pdbx_strand_id
1 'polypeptide(L)' 'MAYQKPLRFDILAKDPSTGARRGRLYLAHGIVETPVFMPVGTQGTV' A
#
# COMPACT_ATOMS: atom_id res chain seq x y z
N MET A 1 -15.56 4.73 21.46
CA MET A 1 -14.71 3.79 20.71
C MET A 1 -14.73 4.20 19.25
N ALA A 2 -13.63 4.75 18.71
CA ALA A 2 -13.58 5.15 17.30
C ALA A 2 -13.35 3.91 16.42
N TYR A 3 -14.16 3.75 15.38
CA TYR A 3 -13.99 2.69 14.39
C TYR A 3 -12.77 2.98 13.52
N GLN A 4 -11.67 2.26 13.74
CA GLN A 4 -10.48 2.34 12.90
C GLN A 4 -10.70 1.46 11.66
N LYS A 5 -10.64 2.07 10.47
CA LYS A 5 -10.81 1.37 9.20
C LYS A 5 -9.71 0.30 9.04
N PRO A 6 -10.05 -0.96 8.67
CA PRO A 6 -9.08 -2.06 8.62
C PRO A 6 -8.02 -1.90 7.52
N LEU A 7 -8.25 -1.01 6.56
CA LEU A 7 -7.29 -0.59 5.55
C LEU A 7 -7.36 0.93 5.40
N ARG A 8 -6.19 1.56 5.47
CA ARG A 8 -6.00 2.99 5.17
C ARG A 8 -4.95 3.13 4.08
N PHE A 9 -5.24 3.96 3.08
CA PHE A 9 -4.31 4.29 2.00
C PHE A 9 -4.05 5.79 1.99
N ASP A 10 -2.79 6.16 2.20
CA ASP A 10 -2.34 7.55 2.14
C ASP A 10 -1.56 7.79 0.84
N ILE A 11 -1.92 8.83 0.09
CA ILE A 11 -1.16 9.26 -1.09
C ILE A 11 -0.14 10.29 -0.62
N LEU A 12 1.15 9.98 -0.81
CA LEU A 12 2.26 10.84 -0.43
C LEU A 12 2.65 11.82 -1.54
N ALA A 13 2.51 11.40 -2.80
CA ALA A 13 2.77 12.25 -3.96
C ALA A 13 1.97 11.77 -5.17
N LYS A 14 1.64 12.72 -6.06
CA LYS A 14 0.99 12.48 -7.35
C LYS A 14 1.80 13.18 -8.44
N ASP A 15 1.91 12.56 -9.59
CA ASP A 15 2.38 13.23 -10.80
C ASP A 15 1.22 14.08 -11.37
N PRO A 16 1.39 15.39 -11.63
CA PRO A 16 0.34 16.23 -12.21
C PRO A 16 0.04 15.92 -13.68
N SER A 17 0.98 15.29 -14.39
CA SER A 17 0.89 15.02 -15.83
C SER A 17 0.40 13.62 -16.17
N THR A 18 0.43 12.70 -15.20
CA THR A 18 0.04 11.29 -15.37
C THR A 18 -0.85 10.81 -14.21
N GLY A 19 -1.23 9.53 -14.21
CA GLY A 19 -1.94 8.90 -13.09
C GLY A 19 -1.04 8.34 -11.98
N ALA A 20 0.27 8.56 -12.05
CA ALA A 20 1.24 7.95 -11.15
C ALA A 20 1.11 8.48 -9.71
N ARG A 21 1.26 7.57 -8.73
CA ARG A 21 1.08 7.84 -7.30
C ARG A 21 2.13 7.10 -6.48
N ARG A 22 2.68 7.80 -5.50
CA ARG A 22 3.42 7.21 -4.38
C ARG A 22 2.54 7.24 -3.15
N GLY A 23 2.48 6.15 -2.40
CA GLY A 23 1.57 6.07 -1.25
C GLY A 23 1.95 4.99 -0.25
N ARG A 24 1.25 4.96 0.89
CA ARG A 24 1.38 3.97 1.96
C ARG A 24 0.07 3.27 2.20
N LEU A 25 0.12 1.94 2.23
CA LEU A 25 -0.97 1.09 2.69
C LEU A 25 -0.68 0.70 4.14
N TYR A 26 -1.56 1.10 5.06
CA TYR A 26 -1.52 0.66 6.44
C TYR A 26 -2.40 -0.56 6.57
N LEU A 27 -1.78 -1.69 6.94
CA LEU A 27 -2.42 -2.98 7.14
C LEU A 27 -2.20 -3.41 8.59
N ALA A 28 -2.98 -4.39 9.06
CA ALA A 28 -2.82 -4.96 10.40
C ALA A 28 -1.40 -5.51 10.65
N HIS A 29 -0.72 -5.95 9.60
CA HIS A 29 0.61 -6.55 9.65
C HIS A 29 1.76 -5.56 9.34
N GLY A 30 1.48 -4.26 9.23
CA GLY A 30 2.48 -3.22 8.98
C GLY A 30 2.16 -2.32 7.79
N ILE A 31 3.15 -1.53 7.39
CA ILE A 31 3.03 -0.55 6.30
C ILE A 31 3.65 -1.12 5.02
N VAL A 32 2.96 -0.98 3.89
CA VAL A 32 3.47 -1.30 2.56
C VAL A 32 3.59 -0.01 1.75
N GLU A 33 4.80 0.30 1.27
CA GLU A 33 5.04 1.41 0.35
C GLU A 33 4.56 1.05 -1.07
N THR A 34 3.94 1.99 -1.77
CA THR A 34 3.41 1.83 -3.13
C THR A 34 4.07 2.84 -4.08
N PRO A 35 4.34 2.48 -5.35
CA PRO A 35 3.95 1.24 -6.03
C PRO A 35 4.79 0.03 -5.59
N VAL A 36 4.15 -1.14 -5.51
CA VAL A 36 4.80 -2.42 -5.15
C VAL A 36 4.30 -3.52 -6.07
N PHE A 37 5.21 -4.41 -6.49
CA PHE A 37 4.89 -5.65 -7.16
C PHE A 37 5.06 -6.80 -6.16
N MET A 38 3.95 -7.37 -5.70
CA MET A 38 3.99 -8.40 -4.66
C MET A 38 4.17 -9.79 -5.29
N PRO A 39 5.06 -10.64 -4.75
CA PRO A 39 5.24 -12.00 -5.23
C PRO A 39 4.07 -12.92 -4.83
N VAL A 40 3.93 -14.06 -5.52
CA VAL A 40 2.92 -15.07 -5.19
C VAL A 40 3.47 -15.99 -4.09
N GLY A 41 2.98 -15.81 -2.86
CA GLY A 41 3.51 -16.54 -1.69
C GLY A 41 3.36 -18.07 -1.76
N THR A 42 2.40 -18.61 -2.52
CA THR A 42 2.22 -20.06 -2.68
C THR A 42 3.25 -20.71 -3.61
N GLN A 43 3.99 -19.91 -4.38
CA GLN A 43 5.00 -20.38 -5.33
C GLN A 43 6.43 -20.10 -4.86
N GLY A 44 6.63 -19.58 -3.64
CA GLY A 44 7.92 -19.11 -3.16
C GLY A 44 8.29 -19.64 -1.78
N THR A 45 9.36 -20.42 -1.72
CA THR A 45 10.36 -20.24 -0.64
C THR A 45 11.16 -18.98 -1.00
N VAL A 46 11.39 -18.11 -0.02
CA VAL A 46 12.21 -16.88 -0.17
C VAL A 46 13.67 -17.17 -0.47
#